data_AF-A0A1B6KPL6-F1
#
_entry.id   AF-A0A1B6KPL6-F1
#
_cell.length_a   1.000
_cell.length_b   1.000
_cell.length_c   1.000
_cell.angle_alpha   90.00
_cell.angle_beta   90.00
_cell.angle_gamma   90.00
#
_symmetry.space_group_name_H-M   'P 1'
#
loop_
_entity.id
_entity.type
_entity.pdbx_description
1 polymer ?
#
loop_
_entity_poly.entity_id
_entity_poly.type
_entity_poly.pdbx_seq_one_letter_code
_entity_poly.pdbx_strand_id
1 'polypeptide(L)'
;AIGAEQWGAWRIHPLFSPDGNVYLTLTPVRDGNAGFYRHILSVNIPKKRFLPLTHGTFEVHKIVAWDHMFQLVYYLGVPEGQPGQLHLYVVSSAVPRVGAP
;
A
#
# COMPACT_ATOMS: atom_id res chain seq x y z
N ALA A 1 -13.87 7.34 18.12
CA ALA A 1 -12.85 8.39 18.05
C ALA A 1 -11.50 7.75 18.36
N ILE A 2 -10.59 7.73 17.39
CA ILE A 2 -9.19 7.35 17.61
C ILE A 2 -8.36 8.62 17.39
N GLY A 3 -7.52 8.92 18.38
CA GLY A 3 -6.95 10.23 18.63
C GLY A 3 -6.10 10.78 17.49
N ALA A 4 -6.31 12.07 17.23
CA ALA A 4 -5.46 12.92 16.42
C ALA A 4 -4.17 13.28 17.18
N GLU A 5 -3.41 12.27 17.61
CA GLU A 5 -2.04 12.42 18.11
C GLU A 5 -1.07 11.76 17.13
N GLN A 6 -0.87 12.42 15.99
CA GLN A 6 0.35 12.28 15.19
C GLN A 6 0.79 13.69 14.83
N TRP A 7 1.48 14.35 15.75
CA TRP A 7 2.18 15.60 15.48
C TRP A 7 3.23 15.33 14.38
N GLY A 8 2.88 15.69 13.14
CA GLY A 8 3.66 15.41 11.95
C GLY A 8 3.12 14.30 11.04
N ALA A 9 1.81 14.03 11.01
CA ALA A 9 1.20 13.18 9.98
C ALA A 9 1.45 13.78 8.58
N TRP A 10 2.60 13.44 7.98
CA TRP A 10 2.88 13.62 6.56
C TRP A 10 1.65 13.13 5.83
N ARG A 11 0.90 14.06 5.23
CA ARG A 11 -0.42 13.80 4.65
C ARG A 11 -0.29 12.60 3.72
N ILE A 12 -0.81 11.45 4.16
CA ILE A 12 -0.84 10.25 3.32
C ILE A 12 -1.97 10.51 2.35
N HIS A 13 -1.63 11.13 1.23
CA HIS A 13 -2.60 11.43 0.19
C HIS A 13 -2.85 10.14 -0.60
N PRO A 14 -4.09 9.61 -0.61
CA PRO A 14 -4.40 8.50 -1.48
C PRO A 14 -4.13 8.90 -2.93
N LEU A 15 -3.50 8.00 -3.69
CA LEU A 15 -3.27 8.19 -5.13
C LEU A 15 -4.48 7.65 -5.88
N PHE A 16 -5.20 8.53 -6.56
CA PHE A 16 -6.37 8.15 -7.36
C PHE A 16 -5.97 7.76 -8.78
N SER A 17 -6.70 6.79 -9.34
CA SER A 17 -6.69 6.54 -10.77
C SER A 17 -7.25 7.74 -11.55
N PRO A 18 -6.91 7.90 -12.85
CA PRO A 18 -7.36 9.04 -13.64
C PRO A 18 -8.89 9.18 -13.72
N ASP A 19 -9.62 8.07 -13.61
CA ASP A 19 -11.09 8.03 -13.60
C ASP A 19 -11.71 8.24 -12.20
N GLY A 20 -10.88 8.35 -11.15
CA GLY A 20 -11.30 8.51 -9.76
C GLY A 20 -11.94 7.27 -9.12
N ASN A 21 -12.08 6.15 -9.84
CA ASN A 21 -12.79 4.97 -9.35
C ASN A 21 -11.96 4.12 -8.39
N VAL A 22 -10.63 4.22 -8.48
CA VAL A 22 -9.70 3.46 -7.65
C VAL A 22 -8.77 4.44 -6.94
N TYR A 23 -8.44 4.14 -5.69
CA TYR A 23 -7.32 4.80 -5.03
C TYR A 23 -6.42 3.80 -4.31
N LEU A 24 -5.15 4.15 -4.19
CA LEU A 24 -4.19 3.46 -3.36
C LEU A 24 -4.06 4.17 -2.02
N THR A 25 -4.05 3.40 -0.94
CA THR A 25 -3.83 3.90 0.43
C THR A 25 -2.91 2.97 1.21
N LEU A 26 -2.38 3.48 2.33
CA LEU A 26 -1.64 2.67 3.29
C LEU A 26 -2.55 2.30 4.46
N THR A 27 -2.59 1.02 4.80
CA THR A 27 -3.40 0.50 5.91
C THR A 27 -2.57 -0.44 6.77
N PRO A 28 -2.76 -0.47 8.11
CA PRO A 28 -2.20 -1.52 8.93
C PRO A 28 -2.86 -2.86 8.55
N VAL A 29 -2.06 -3.87 8.26
CA VAL A 29 -2.50 -5.25 8.02
C VAL A 29 -1.88 -6.14 9.10
N ARG A 30 -2.69 -7.05 9.64
CA ARG A 30 -2.24 -8.01 10.65
C ARG A 30 -1.49 -9.15 9.97
N ASP A 31 -0.30 -9.45 10.46
CA ASP A 31 0.49 -10.62 10.05
C ASP A 31 0.72 -11.53 11.27
N GLY A 32 -0.20 -12.47 11.48
CA GLY A 32 -0.12 -13.49 12.53
C GLY A 32 0.20 -12.92 13.93
N ASN A 33 1.25 -13.47 14.54
CA ASN A 33 1.78 -13.06 15.84
C ASN A 33 2.83 -11.93 15.74
N ALA A 34 3.28 -11.59 14.52
CA ALA A 34 4.28 -10.57 14.29
C ALA A 34 3.71 -9.14 14.45
N GLY A 35 2.38 -8.99 14.40
CA GLY A 35 1.70 -7.74 14.72
C GLY A 35 1.06 -7.08 13.50
N PHE A 36 1.10 -5.75 13.44
CA PHE A 36 0.55 -4.96 12.35
C PHE A 36 1.64 -4.23 11.59
N TYR A 37 1.61 -4.33 10.26
CA TYR A 37 2.54 -3.66 9.36
C TYR A 37 1.76 -2.81 8.35
N ARG A 38 2.27 -1.62 7.99
CA ARG A 38 1.63 -0.77 6.99
C ARG A 38 1.85 -1.32 5.58
N HIS A 39 0.78 -1.49 4.82
CA HIS A 39 0.82 -2.04 3.47
C HIS A 39 -0.09 -1.28 2.49
N ILE A 40 0.19 -1.46 1.20
CA ILE A 40 -0.57 -0.85 0.12
C ILE A 40 -1.87 -1.63 -0.13
N LEU A 41 -2.97 -0.90 -0.09
CA LEU A 41 -4.30 -1.39 -0.44
C LEU A 41 -4.84 -0.60 -1.64
N SER A 42 -5.28 -1.32 -2.67
CA SER A 42 -6.09 -0.75 -3.75
C SER A 42 -7.56 -0.84 -3.40
N VAL A 43 -8.27 0.29 -3.43
CA VAL A 43 -9.69 0.38 -3.13
C VAL A 43 -10.45 0.81 -4.37
N ASN A 44 -11.34 -0.06 -4.86
CA ASN A 44 -12.27 0.27 -5.93
C ASN A 44 -13.60 0.73 -5.33
N ILE A 45 -13.91 2.02 -5.47
CA ILE A 45 -15.07 2.67 -4.83
C ILE A 45 -16.39 2.11 -5.39
N PRO A 46 -16.63 2.11 -6.73
CA PRO A 46 -17.92 1.65 -7.26
C PRO A 46 -18.18 0.17 -6.99
N LYS A 47 -17.15 -0.68 -7.05
CA LYS A 47 -17.27 -2.13 -6.85
C LYS A 47 -17.19 -2.55 -5.39
N LYS A 48 -16.95 -1.61 -4.45
CA LYS A 48 -16.71 -1.89 -3.02
C LYS A 48 -15.70 -3.02 -2.80
N ARG A 49 -14.64 -3.04 -3.62
CA ARG A 49 -13.64 -4.11 -3.64
C ARG A 49 -12.30 -3.59 -3.12
N PHE A 50 -11.70 -4.39 -2.25
CA PHE A 50 -10.38 -4.16 -1.69
C PHE A 50 -9.41 -5.19 -2.28
N LEU A 51 -8.23 -4.75 -2.72
CA LEU A 51 -7.17 -5.60 -3.24
C LEU A 51 -5.86 -5.25 -2.52
N PRO A 52 -5.39 -6.10 -1.59
CA PRO A 52 -4.06 -5.94 -1.01
C PRO A 52 -3.00 -6.09 -2.09
N LEU A 53 -2.10 -5.12 -2.22
CA LEU A 53 -0.99 -5.20 -3.18
C LEU A 53 0.30 -5.69 -2.53
N THR A 54 0.48 -5.44 -1.23
CA THR A 54 1.65 -5.90 -0.46
C THR A 54 1.21 -6.57 0.84
N HIS A 55 2.03 -7.48 1.37
CA HIS A 55 1.83 -8.15 2.66
C HIS A 55 3.17 -8.64 3.21
N GLY A 56 3.29 -8.84 4.51
CA GLY A 56 4.42 -9.48 5.17
C GLY A 56 4.91 -8.72 6.40
N THR A 57 6.07 -9.11 6.90
CA THR A 57 6.74 -8.57 8.10
C THR A 57 7.62 -7.34 7.82
N PHE A 58 7.20 -6.50 6.88
CA PHE A 58 7.91 -5.26 6.49
C PHE A 58 6.93 -4.09 6.36
N GLU A 59 7.44 -2.87 6.46
CA GLU A 59 6.58 -1.69 6.49
C GLU A 59 6.69 -0.86 5.21
N VAL A 60 5.56 -0.51 4.61
CA VAL A 60 5.50 0.48 3.52
C VAL A 60 5.48 1.88 4.14
N HIS A 61 6.52 2.65 3.86
CA HIS A 61 6.67 4.01 4.36
C HIS A 61 5.89 5.01 3.51
N LYS A 62 5.98 4.89 2.17
CA LYS A 62 5.38 5.85 1.23
C LYS A 62 5.12 5.22 -0.13
N ILE A 63 3.98 5.52 -0.75
CA ILE A 63 3.76 5.30 -2.18
C ILE A 63 4.42 6.45 -2.96
N VAL A 64 5.33 6.11 -3.87
CA VAL A 64 6.11 7.08 -4.64
C VAL A 64 5.38 7.47 -5.92
N ALA A 65 4.92 6.47 -6.68
CA ALA A 65 4.22 6.67 -7.95
C ALA A 65 3.33 5.48 -8.28
N TRP A 66 2.32 5.72 -9.10
CA TRP A 66 1.49 4.67 -9.70
C TRP A 66 1.51 4.83 -11.22
N ASP A 67 2.17 3.90 -11.89
CA ASP A 67 2.20 3.80 -13.35
C ASP A 67 0.96 3.05 -13.83
N HIS A 68 0.01 3.78 -14.41
CA HIS A 68 -1.22 3.22 -14.94
C HIS A 68 -1.03 2.46 -16.25
N MET A 69 0.02 2.76 -17.02
CA MET A 69 0.28 2.11 -18.30
C MET A 69 0.82 0.71 -18.09
N PHE A 70 1.78 0.55 -17.18
CA PHE A 70 2.39 -0.75 -16.85
C PHE A 70 1.77 -1.44 -15.64
N GLN A 71 0.80 -0.81 -14.96
CA GLN A 71 0.16 -1.35 -13.76
C GLN A 71 1.18 -1.62 -12.64
N LEU A 72 2.07 -0.66 -12.40
CA LEU A 72 3.13 -0.77 -11.39
C LEU A 72 2.99 0.31 -10.32
N VAL A 73 3.14 -0.08 -9.07
CA VAL A 73 3.19 0.82 -7.91
C VAL A 73 4.59 0.81 -7.34
N TYR A 74 5.23 1.98 -7.33
CA TYR A 74 6.54 2.19 -6.75
C TYR A 74 6.37 2.69 -5.31
N TYR A 75 7.12 2.12 -4.37
CA TYR A 75 7.01 2.49 -2.95
C TYR A 75 8.33 2.40 -2.20
N LEU A 76 8.46 3.22 -1.17
CA LEU A 76 9.56 3.11 -0.20
C LEU A 76 9.12 2.18 0.93
N GLY A 77 9.93 1.16 1.21
CA GLY A 77 9.71 0.20 2.29
C GLY A 77 10.88 0.15 3.27
N VAL A 78 10.57 -0.16 4.52
CA VAL A 78 11.54 -0.51 5.56
C VAL A 78 11.65 -2.03 5.57
N PRO A 79 12.81 -2.62 5.19
CA PRO A 79 12.99 -4.06 5.22
C PRO A 79 12.91 -4.61 6.65
N GLU A 80 12.47 -5.86 6.78
CA GLU A 80 12.45 -6.53 8.08
C GLU A 80 13.83 -6.53 8.74
N GLY A 81 13.86 -6.23 10.05
CA GLY A 81 15.08 -6.16 10.85
C GLY A 81 16.01 -4.98 10.54
N GLN A 82 15.66 -4.09 9.60
CA GLN A 82 16.52 -2.98 9.15
C GLN A 82 15.83 -1.62 9.26
N PRO A 83 15.43 -1.18 10.48
CA PRO A 83 14.61 0.03 10.68
C PRO A 83 15.27 1.35 10.23
N GLY A 84 16.59 1.37 10.06
CA GLY A 84 17.35 2.53 9.57
C GLY A 84 17.43 2.63 8.05
N GLN A 85 16.78 1.73 7.30
CA GLN A 85 16.89 1.68 5.84
C GLN A 85 15.54 1.94 5.17
N LEU A 86 15.59 2.64 4.04
CA LEU A 86 14.47 2.82 3.12
C LEU A 86 14.90 2.39 1.73
N HIS A 87 14.24 1.37 1.20
CA HIS A 87 14.51 0.83 -0.14
C HIS A 87 13.34 1.13 -1.06
N LEU A 88 13.65 1.36 -2.34
CA LEU A 88 12.64 1.49 -3.39
C LEU A 88 12.25 0.10 -3.91
N TYR A 89 10.96 -0.19 -3.88
CA TYR A 89 10.36 -1.43 -4.38
C TYR A 89 9.28 -1.14 -5.42
N VAL A 90 8.86 -2.19 -6.12
CA VAL A 90 7.77 -2.16 -7.09
C VAL A 90 6.85 -3.36 -6.90
N VAL A 91 5.54 -3.15 -7.06
CA VAL A 91 4.53 -4.21 -7.06
C VAL A 91 3.50 -3.99 -8.17
N SER A 92 2.89 -5.07 -8.65
CA SER A 92 1.82 -5.00 -9.64
C SER A 92 0.52 -4.47 -9.01
N SER A 93 -0.16 -3.54 -9.69
CA SER A 93 -1.54 -3.13 -9.38
C SER A 93 -2.60 -3.91 -10.16
N ALA A 94 -2.17 -4.82 -11.05
CA ALA A 94 -3.12 -5.58 -11.85
C ALA A 94 -3.93 -6.52 -10.95
N VAL A 95 -5.23 -6.65 -11.25
CA VAL A 95 -6.07 -7.64 -10.57
C VAL A 95 -5.48 -9.03 -10.87
N PRO A 96 -5.21 -9.86 -9.84
CA PRO A 96 -4.72 -11.23 -10.07
C PRO A 96 -5.62 -11.96 -11.04
N ARG A 97 -5.04 -12.52 -12.11
CA ARG A 97 -5.78 -13.40 -13.00
C ARG A 97 -6.07 -14.68 -12.24
N VAL A 98 -7.34 -15.05 -12.13
CA VAL A 98 -7.72 -16.35 -11.55
C VAL A 98 -7.06 -17.43 -12.41
N GLY A 99 -6.18 -18.24 -11.80
CA GLY A 99 -5.51 -19.36 -12.47
C GLY A 99 -4.11 -19.11 -13.05
N ALA A 100 -3.41 -18.03 -12.68
CA ALA A 100 -1.96 -17.95 -12.92
C ALA A 100 -1.21 -18.87 -11.91
N PRO A 101 -0.21 -19.64 -12.37
CA PRO A 101 0.49 -20.64 -11.56
C PRO A 101 1.29 -20.04 -10.40
#